data_AF-A0A7Z7FDI2-F1
#
_entry.id   AF-A0A7Z7FDI2-F1
#
_cell.length_a   1.000
_cell.length_b   1.000
_cell.length_c   1.000
_cell.angle_alpha   90.00
_cell.angle_beta   90.00
_cell.angle_gamma   90.00
#
_symmetry.space_group_name_H-M   'P 1'
#
loop_
_entity.id
_entity.type
_entity.pdbx_description
1 polymer ?
#
loop_
_entity_poly.entity_id
_entity_poly.type
_entity_poly.pdbx_seq_one_letter_code
_entity_poly.pdbx_strand_id
1 'polypeptide(L)'
;MENNLIYSDKLVDVDDKGIRLKKYYFPLGQAKFVKFQDIFKMEKRQATLTTGKWRIWGSGNLMTWFPLDWLRPKRDIIFFIQMATQSTRIGFTVENTKAFIEAVESKDIRIENS
;
A
#
# COMPACT_ATOMS: atom_id res chain seq x y z
N MET A 1 -3.53 -22.29 -10.21
CA MET A 1 -2.84 -22.19 -8.92
C MET A 1 -3.57 -21.13 -8.13
N GLU A 2 -4.32 -21.55 -7.12
CA GLU A 2 -4.97 -20.62 -6.20
C GLU A 2 -3.87 -19.94 -5.36
N ASN A 3 -3.80 -18.61 -5.42
CA ASN A 3 -2.95 -17.86 -4.52
C ASN A 3 -3.61 -17.90 -3.14
N ASN A 4 -2.88 -18.33 -2.11
CA ASN A 4 -3.44 -18.42 -0.77
C ASN A 4 -3.57 -17.01 -0.18
N LEU A 5 -4.81 -16.54 -0.01
CA LEU A 5 -5.11 -15.21 0.51
C LEU A 5 -4.86 -15.18 2.03
N ILE A 6 -3.98 -14.29 2.48
CA ILE A 6 -3.55 -14.19 3.89
C ILE A 6 -4.23 -13.02 4.59
N TYR A 7 -4.42 -11.93 3.86
CA TYR A 7 -5.13 -10.74 4.35
C TYR A 7 -5.97 -10.13 3.22
N SER A 8 -7.14 -9.61 3.58
CA SER A 8 -7.98 -8.87 2.65
C SER A 8 -8.83 -7.84 3.38
N ASP A 9 -8.90 -6.64 2.83
CA ASP A 9 -9.86 -5.60 3.21
C ASP A 9 -10.42 -4.91 1.96
N LYS A 10 -11.14 -3.79 2.12
CA LYS A 10 -11.72 -3.08 0.96
C LYS A 10 -10.69 -2.42 0.04
N LEU A 11 -9.47 -2.21 0.49
CA LEU A 11 -8.40 -1.46 -0.18
C LEU A 11 -7.33 -2.39 -0.77
N VAL A 12 -6.99 -3.46 -0.06
CA VAL A 12 -5.87 -4.35 -0.43
C VAL A 12 -6.16 -5.83 -0.22
N ASP A 13 -5.43 -6.67 -0.94
CA ASP A 13 -5.24 -8.10 -0.64
C ASP A 13 -3.75 -8.38 -0.46
N VAL A 14 -3.42 -9.35 0.40
CA VAL A 14 -2.08 -9.94 0.51
C VAL A 14 -2.19 -11.43 0.27
N ASP A 15 -1.41 -11.94 -0.66
CA ASP A 15 -1.26 -13.36 -0.93
C ASP A 15 0.20 -13.82 -0.79
N ASP A 16 0.49 -15.04 -1.23
CA ASP A 16 1.83 -15.62 -1.20
C ASP A 16 2.87 -14.88 -2.04
N LYS A 17 2.44 -14.12 -3.05
CA LYS A 17 3.30 -13.50 -4.06
C LYS A 17 3.44 -12.00 -3.88
N GLY A 18 2.47 -11.34 -3.25
CA GLY A 18 2.52 -9.91 -3.08
C GLY A 18 1.24 -9.25 -2.58
N ILE A 19 1.14 -7.96 -2.88
CA ILE A 19 0.08 -7.07 -2.41
C ILE A 19 -0.72 -6.59 -3.62
N ARG A 20 -2.03 -6.83 -3.62
CA ARG A 20 -2.97 -6.25 -4.60
C ARG A 20 -3.56 -4.97 -4.02
N LEU A 21 -3.37 -3.85 -4.71
CA LEU A 21 -4.01 -2.57 -4.42
C LEU A 21 -5.27 -2.45 -5.28
N LYS A 22 -6.45 -2.59 -4.68
CA LYS A 22 -7.72 -2.86 -5.38
C LYS A 22 -8.19 -1.73 -6.30
N LYS A 23 -7.88 -0.47 -5.95
CA LYS A 23 -8.30 0.73 -6.70
C LYS A 23 -7.12 1.65 -7.01
N TYR A 24 -6.17 1.17 -7.80
CA TYR A 24 -4.89 1.85 -8.01
C TYR A 24 -4.93 2.90 -9.11
N TYR A 25 -5.25 2.50 -10.35
CA TYR A 25 -5.11 3.38 -11.52
C TYR A 25 -6.31 4.29 -11.72
N PHE A 26 -6.07 5.60 -11.67
CA PHE A 26 -7.07 6.62 -12.03
C PHE A 26 -7.28 6.65 -13.56
N PRO A 27 -8.52 6.82 -14.07
CA PRO A 27 -9.79 7.03 -13.34
C PRO A 27 -10.61 5.74 -13.11
N LEU A 28 -10.19 4.60 -13.66
CA LEU A 28 -11.02 3.39 -13.71
C LEU A 28 -10.93 2.52 -12.45
N GLY A 29 -9.98 2.78 -11.57
CA GLY A 29 -9.78 2.00 -10.35
C GLY A 29 -9.25 0.59 -10.63
N GLN A 30 -8.57 0.35 -11.75
CA GLN A 30 -7.95 -0.95 -12.01
C GLN A 30 -6.93 -1.27 -10.91
N ALA A 31 -6.92 -2.52 -10.49
CA ALA A 31 -6.03 -2.99 -9.44
C ALA A 31 -4.57 -3.01 -9.95
N LYS A 32 -3.62 -2.76 -9.04
CA LYS A 32 -2.20 -3.01 -9.28
C LYS A 32 -1.73 -4.12 -8.35
N PHE A 33 -1.05 -5.11 -8.91
CA PHE A 33 -0.38 -6.13 -8.12
C PHE A 33 1.10 -5.78 -7.96
N VAL A 34 1.58 -5.78 -6.73
CA VAL A 34 2.96 -5.49 -6.35
C VAL A 34 3.56 -6.78 -5.81
N LYS A 35 4.48 -7.39 -6.54
CA LYS A 35 5.15 -8.62 -6.09
C LYS A 35 6.16 -8.28 -5.00
N PHE A 36 6.31 -9.16 -4.02
CA PHE A 36 7.27 -8.95 -2.93
C PHE A 36 8.71 -8.81 -3.42
N GLN A 37 9.11 -9.60 -4.42
CA GLN A 37 10.44 -9.53 -5.04
C GLN A 37 10.76 -8.17 -5.69
N ASP A 38 9.74 -7.38 -6.04
CA ASP A 38 9.92 -6.08 -6.70
C ASP A 38 9.96 -4.92 -5.68
N ILE A 39 9.68 -5.21 -4.39
CA ILE A 39 9.72 -4.24 -3.30
C ILE A 39 11.18 -4.07 -2.87
N PHE A 40 11.71 -2.86 -3.06
CA PHE A 40 13.04 -2.50 -2.56
C PHE A 40 12.99 -2.10 -1.08
N LYS A 41 11.97 -1.32 -0.70
CA LYS A 41 11.77 -0.87 0.67
C LYS A 41 10.29 -0.71 0.99
N MET A 42 9.91 -1.08 2.20
CA MET A 42 8.59 -0.84 2.76
C MET A 42 8.69 -0.14 4.11
N GLU A 43 7.96 0.95 4.28
CA GLU A 43 7.94 1.76 5.50
C GLU A 43 6.51 2.09 5.90
N LYS A 44 6.28 2.27 7.21
CA LYS A 44 5.03 2.82 7.74
C LYS A 44 5.30 4.15 8.43
N ARG A 45 4.40 5.12 8.21
CA ARG A 45 4.48 6.46 8.81
C ARG A 45 3.11 6.88 9.34
N GLN A 46 3.10 7.80 10.31
CA GLN A 46 1.89 8.45 10.78
C GLN A 46 1.21 9.22 9.63
N ALA A 47 -0.11 9.17 9.60
CA ALA A 47 -0.92 9.92 8.64
C ALA A 47 -0.99 11.39 9.07
N THR A 48 -0.28 12.22 8.32
CA THR A 48 -0.18 13.68 8.50
C THR A 48 -0.44 14.36 7.16
N LEU A 49 -0.51 15.70 7.17
CA LEU A 49 -0.60 16.48 5.94
C LEU A 49 0.56 16.18 4.97
N THR A 50 1.77 16.03 5.49
CA THR A 50 2.98 15.81 4.69
C THR A 50 3.13 14.38 4.17
N THR A 51 2.53 13.39 4.85
CA THR A 51 2.50 11.98 4.38
C THR A 51 1.30 11.66 3.49
N GLY A 52 0.42 12.62 3.23
CA GLY A 52 -0.68 12.47 2.29
C GLY A 52 -2.02 12.04 2.90
N LYS A 53 -2.28 12.35 4.18
CA LYS A 53 -3.56 12.06 4.87
C LYS A 53 -4.81 12.49 4.09
N TRP A 54 -4.72 13.57 3.33
CA TRP A 54 -5.83 14.10 2.53
C TRP A 54 -5.74 13.75 1.03
N ARG A 55 -4.73 12.99 0.61
CA ARG A 55 -4.56 12.61 -0.80
C ARG A 55 -5.46 11.43 -1.13
N ILE A 56 -6.71 11.68 -1.52
CA ILE A 56 -7.71 10.62 -1.73
C ILE A 56 -7.36 9.65 -2.87
N TRP A 57 -6.81 10.15 -3.99
CA TRP A 57 -6.37 9.34 -5.13
C TRP A 57 -5.29 10.09 -5.92
N GLY A 58 -4.39 9.35 -6.56
CA GLY A 58 -3.39 9.87 -7.48
C GLY A 58 -2.19 10.46 -6.77
N SER A 59 -1.51 11.39 -7.44
CA SER A 59 -0.34 12.08 -6.90
C SER A 59 -0.59 13.58 -6.77
N GLY A 60 0.12 14.22 -5.84
CA GLY A 60 0.16 15.68 -5.71
C GLY A 60 1.53 16.30 -6.02
N ASN A 61 2.59 15.50 -6.13
CA ASN A 61 3.96 15.97 -6.25
C ASN A 61 4.85 15.06 -7.11
N LEU A 62 4.27 14.18 -7.95
CA LEU A 62 4.92 13.17 -8.80
C LEU A 62 5.77 12.11 -8.08
N MET A 63 6.10 12.32 -6.79
CA MET A 63 6.96 11.44 -6.00
C MET A 63 6.21 10.24 -5.41
N THR A 64 4.94 10.43 -5.03
CA THR A 64 4.12 9.38 -4.42
C THR A 64 2.77 9.28 -5.11
N TRP A 65 2.40 8.07 -5.53
CA TRP A 65 1.07 7.73 -6.03
C TRP A 65 0.24 7.04 -4.95
N PHE A 66 -1.00 7.47 -4.79
CA PHE A 66 -1.93 6.91 -3.81
C PHE A 66 -3.10 6.22 -4.51
N PRO A 67 -3.42 4.94 -4.20
CA PRO A 67 -4.68 4.32 -4.60
C PRO A 67 -5.88 5.05 -3.99
N LEU A 68 -7.07 4.86 -4.56
CA LEU A 68 -8.30 5.47 -4.04
C LEU A 68 -8.63 4.94 -2.63
N ASP A 69 -8.70 5.85 -1.66
CA ASP A 69 -9.30 5.61 -0.34
C ASP A 69 -10.04 6.86 0.13
N TRP A 70 -11.38 6.82 0.09
CA TRP A 70 -12.25 7.91 0.54
C TRP A 70 -12.14 8.18 2.04
N LEU A 71 -11.72 7.18 2.81
CA LEU A 71 -11.59 7.27 4.26
C LEU A 71 -10.14 7.57 4.69
N ARG A 72 -9.22 7.86 3.76
CA ARG A 72 -7.82 8.18 4.07
C ARG A 72 -7.65 9.24 5.17
N PRO A 73 -8.48 10.31 5.22
CA PRO A 73 -8.37 11.30 6.30
C PRO A 73 -8.64 10.75 7.71
N LYS A 74 -9.30 9.59 7.82
CA LYS A 74 -9.58 8.89 9.08
C LYS A 74 -8.58 7.79 9.40
N ARG A 75 -7.56 7.57 8.56
CA ARG A 75 -6.53 6.56 8.79
C ARG A 75 -5.39 7.18 9.61
N ASP A 76 -4.80 6.37 10.48
CA ASP A 76 -3.69 6.80 11.33
C ASP A 76 -2.32 6.45 10.76
N ILE A 77 -2.25 5.42 9.90
CA ILE A 77 -1.00 4.92 9.31
C ILE A 77 -1.09 4.90 7.79
N ILE A 78 -0.02 5.34 7.14
CA ILE A 78 0.19 5.20 5.69
C ILE A 78 1.44 4.34 5.48
N PHE A 79 1.30 3.34 4.63
CA PHE A 79 2.41 2.51 4.16
C PHE A 79 2.97 3.07 2.86
N PHE A 80 4.29 3.03 2.72
CA PHE A 80 4.97 3.39 1.49
C PHE A 80 5.77 2.22 0.97
N ILE A 81 5.61 1.93 -0.31
CA ILE A 81 6.43 0.98 -1.05
C ILE A 81 7.30 1.76 -2.01
N GLN A 82 8.61 1.54 -1.92
CA GLN A 82 9.56 1.87 -2.97
C GLN A 82 9.84 0.61 -3.77
N MET A 83 9.61 0.69 -5.08
CA MET A 83 9.89 -0.41 -6.00
C MET A 83 11.33 -0.30 -6.50
N ALA A 84 11.97 -1.42 -6.82
CA ALA A 84 13.30 -1.41 -7.43
C ALA A 84 13.29 -0.84 -8.87
N THR A 85 12.14 -0.88 -9.54
CA THR A 85 12.00 -0.63 -10.99
C THR A 85 11.39 0.72 -11.36
N GLN A 86 10.91 1.50 -10.39
CA GLN A 86 10.28 2.80 -10.65
C GLN A 86 10.58 3.81 -9.55
N SER A 87 10.76 5.08 -9.94
CA SER A 87 11.09 6.17 -9.02
C SER A 87 9.91 6.63 -8.16
N THR A 88 8.67 6.44 -8.63
CA THR A 88 7.47 6.82 -7.88
C THR A 88 7.18 5.81 -6.77
N ARG A 89 7.06 6.31 -5.55
CA ARG A 89 6.63 5.54 -4.36
C ARG A 89 5.12 5.30 -4.42
N ILE A 90 4.68 4.20 -3.82
CA ILE A 90 3.26 3.91 -3.66
C ILE A 90 2.89 4.16 -2.20
N GLY A 91 2.02 5.12 -1.93
CA GLY A 91 1.48 5.39 -0.60
C GLY A 91 0.08 4.80 -0.47
N PHE A 92 -0.17 3.92 0.49
CA PHE A 92 -1.49 3.30 0.67
C PHE A 92 -1.85 3.10 2.13
N THR A 93 -3.13 2.80 2.33
CA THR A 93 -3.77 2.62 3.62
C THR A 93 -4.50 1.28 3.64
N VAL A 94 -4.76 0.78 4.84
CA VAL A 94 -5.46 -0.49 5.09
C VAL A 94 -6.50 -0.26 6.19
N GLU A 95 -7.48 -1.15 6.28
CA GLU A 95 -8.52 -1.08 7.32
C GLU A 95 -8.04 -1.61 8.66
N ASN A 96 -7.23 -2.67 8.68
CA ASN A 96 -6.66 -3.25 9.90
C ASN A 96 -5.12 -3.28 9.82
N THR A 97 -4.48 -2.26 10.40
CA THR A 97 -3.03 -2.10 10.39
C THR A 97 -2.30 -3.29 11.01
N LYS A 98 -2.80 -3.86 12.11
CA LYS A 98 -2.13 -4.94 12.82
C LYS A 98 -2.11 -6.22 11.97
N ALA A 99 -3.29 -6.64 11.49
CA ALA A 99 -3.41 -7.85 10.67
C ALA A 99 -2.66 -7.72 9.33
N PHE A 100 -2.62 -6.53 8.74
CA PHE A 100 -1.83 -6.29 7.54
C PHE A 100 -0.32 -6.45 7.79
N ILE A 101 0.20 -5.90 8.90
CA ILE A 101 1.63 -6.04 9.24
C ILE A 101 1.97 -7.52 9.46
N GLU A 102 1.17 -8.26 10.23
CA GLU A 102 1.37 -9.70 10.47
C GLU A 102 1.39 -10.49 9.15
N ALA A 103 0.49 -10.17 8.22
CA ALA A 103 0.42 -10.83 6.91
C ALA A 103 1.67 -10.57 6.05
N VAL A 104 2.17 -9.33 6.02
CA VAL A 104 3.37 -8.97 5.23
C VAL A 104 4.65 -9.52 5.86
N GLU A 105 4.79 -9.45 7.19
CA GLU A 105 5.96 -9.97 7.91
C GLU A 105 6.03 -11.51 7.82
N SER A 106 4.89 -12.21 7.69
CA SER A 106 4.86 -13.65 7.40
C SER A 106 5.48 -14.06 6.06
N LYS A 107 5.84 -13.08 5.22
CA LYS A 107 6.50 -13.24 3.90
C LYS A 107 7.93 -12.73 3.89
N ASP A 108 8.54 -12.62 5.08
CA ASP A 108 9.90 -12.14 5.29
C ASP A 108 10.13 -10.69 4.81
N ILE A 109 9.06 -9.92 4.61
CA ILE A 109 9.12 -8.50 4.26
C ILE A 109 9.07 -7.68 5.53
N ARG A 110 10.16 -6.97 5.82
CA ARG A 110 10.27 -6.06 6.97
C ARG A 110 9.62 -4.72 6.66
N ILE A 111 8.81 -4.22 7.58
CA ILE A 111 8.21 -2.89 7.51
C ILE A 111 8.94 -1.96 8.47
N GLU A 112 9.67 -1.00 7.93
CA GLU A 112 10.43 -0.04 8.73
C GLU A 112 9.53 1.03 9.35
N ASN A 113 9.87 1.49 10.57
CA ASN A 113 9.32 2.72 11.14
C ASN A 113 10.14 3.90 10.61
N SER A 114 9.48 4.98 10.16
CA SER A 114 10.14 6.20 9.69
C SER A 114 9.40 7.45 10.14
#